data_AF-A0A3D0UP97-F1
#
_entry.id   AF-A0A3D0UP97-F1
#
_cell.length_a   1.000
_cell.length_b   1.000
_cell.length_c   1.000
_cell.angle_alpha   90.00
_cell.angle_beta   90.00
_cell.angle_gamma   90.00
#
_symmetry.space_group_name_H-M   'P 1'
#
loop_
_entity.id
_entity.type
_entity.pdbx_description
1 polymer ?
#
loop_
_entity_poly.entity_id
_entity_poly.type
_entity_poly.pdbx_seq_one_letter_code
_entity_poly.pdbx_strand_id
1 'polypeptide(L)'
;MDDLYTHTFRTKDGDLLRLRPLQPEDAHHLVDLFDHMGPESRFLRFNLALPNPDRELVWSEARRLAEIDPERDGAWLAFAKLFDNEEVPVGGARYMRIDEYSAEASLAVRDDMQNKGIGYELMGFLVSRARLAGVKKLVATVQRNNRPIFHLLSKTDLHLEYESEGGYTTITAFLNGPEN
;
A
#
# COMPACT_ATOMS: atom_id res chain seq x y z
N MET A 1 -21.72 13.62 3.14
CA MET A 1 -20.38 13.73 2.54
C MET A 1 -19.35 12.85 3.25
N ASP A 2 -19.64 12.30 4.44
CA ASP A 2 -18.72 11.43 5.21
C ASP A 2 -18.85 9.92 4.95
N ASP A 3 -19.85 9.47 4.18
CA ASP A 3 -20.22 8.04 4.06
C ASP A 3 -19.26 7.21 3.18
N LEU A 4 -18.23 7.85 2.63
CA LEU A 4 -17.26 7.22 1.72
C LEU A 4 -15.99 6.74 2.46
N TYR A 5 -15.61 7.41 3.55
CA TYR A 5 -14.39 7.06 4.30
C TYR A 5 -14.70 6.03 5.38
N THR A 6 -14.01 4.89 5.29
CA THR A 6 -14.24 3.74 6.17
C THR A 6 -13.29 3.72 7.36
N HIS A 7 -12.26 4.57 7.35
CA HIS A 7 -11.27 4.63 8.41
C HIS A 7 -10.57 5.99 8.44
N THR A 8 -10.18 6.44 9.63
CA THR A 8 -9.37 7.63 9.81
C THR A 8 -8.27 7.39 10.83
N PHE A 9 -7.11 8.01 10.64
CA PHE A 9 -6.03 8.02 11.62
C PHE A 9 -5.30 9.36 11.61
N ARG A 10 -4.49 9.61 12.64
CA ARG A 10 -3.64 10.80 12.72
C ARG A 10 -2.18 10.38 12.60
N THR A 11 -1.42 11.09 11.77
CA THR A 11 0.04 10.94 11.76
C THR A 11 0.63 11.39 13.08
N LYS A 12 1.92 11.08 13.30
CA LYS A 12 2.66 11.60 14.46
C LYS A 12 2.68 13.13 14.53
N ASP A 13 2.59 13.78 13.38
CA ASP A 13 2.60 15.23 13.25
C ASP A 13 1.18 15.84 13.40
N GLY A 14 0.16 15.01 13.58
CA GLY A 14 -1.23 15.43 13.77
C GLY A 14 -2.08 15.50 12.50
N ASP A 15 -1.49 15.24 11.33
CA ASP A 15 -2.20 15.25 10.03
C ASP A 15 -3.30 14.19 10.05
N LEU A 16 -4.54 14.61 9.74
CA LEU A 16 -5.67 13.69 9.64
C LEU A 16 -5.65 12.99 8.28
N LEU A 17 -5.68 11.66 8.32
CA LEU A 17 -5.74 10.80 7.15
C LEU A 17 -7.09 10.09 7.11
N ARG A 18 -7.68 10.09 5.92
CA ARG A 18 -9.00 9.49 5.65
C ARG A 18 -8.84 8.43 4.58
N LEU A 19 -9.29 7.22 4.88
CA LEU A 19 -9.12 6.06 4.01
C LEU A 19 -10.46 5.58 3.51
N ARG A 20 -10.51 5.29 2.21
CA ARG A 20 -11.69 4.72 1.55
C ARG A 20 -11.29 3.62 0.57
N PRO A 21 -12.20 2.67 0.27
CA PRO A 21 -11.98 1.71 -0.80
C PRO A 21 -11.65 2.42 -2.12
N LEU A 22 -10.74 1.82 -2.88
CA LEU A 22 -10.39 2.23 -4.24
C LEU A 22 -11.56 1.89 -5.18
N GLN A 23 -11.92 2.82 -6.06
CA GLN A 23 -12.97 2.68 -7.07
C GLN A 23 -12.36 2.70 -8.47
N PRO A 24 -13.00 2.09 -9.49
CA PRO A 24 -12.51 2.11 -10.87
C PRO A 24 -12.21 3.51 -11.41
N GLU A 25 -12.97 4.52 -10.97
CA GLU A 25 -12.83 5.92 -11.38
C GLU A 25 -11.58 6.61 -10.79
N ASP A 26 -10.94 6.01 -9.78
CA ASP A 26 -9.82 6.58 -9.02
C ASP A 26 -8.46 6.48 -9.71
N ALA A 27 -8.41 6.02 -10.97
CA ALA A 27 -7.16 5.93 -11.72
C ALA A 27 -6.36 7.26 -11.68
N HIS A 28 -7.04 8.39 -11.71
CA HIS A 28 -6.43 9.72 -11.63
C HIS A 28 -5.71 9.97 -10.28
N HIS A 29 -6.20 9.44 -9.16
CA HIS A 29 -5.52 9.53 -7.87
C HIS A 29 -4.27 8.63 -7.81
N LEU A 30 -4.30 7.47 -8.47
CA LEU A 30 -3.13 6.60 -8.60
C LEU A 30 -2.04 7.25 -9.45
N VAL A 31 -2.43 7.95 -10.52
CA VAL A 31 -1.52 8.76 -11.34
C VAL A 31 -0.93 9.90 -10.50
N ASP A 32 -1.74 10.60 -9.70
CA ASP A 32 -1.24 11.68 -8.82
C ASP A 32 -0.21 11.16 -7.80
N LEU A 33 -0.47 10.02 -7.15
CA LEU A 33 0.50 9.36 -6.28
C LEU A 33 1.79 9.04 -7.02
N PHE A 34 1.68 8.47 -8.22
CA PHE A 34 2.81 8.11 -9.06
C PHE A 34 3.65 9.35 -9.43
N ASP A 35 3.00 10.45 -9.80
CA ASP A 35 3.64 11.70 -10.20
C ASP A 35 4.40 12.36 -9.02
N HIS A 36 3.98 12.10 -7.78
CA HIS A 36 4.65 12.55 -6.55
C HIS A 36 5.62 11.53 -5.92
N MET A 37 5.98 10.47 -6.65
CA MET A 37 7.04 9.54 -6.29
C MET A 37 8.25 9.72 -7.20
N GLY A 38 9.44 9.82 -6.62
CA GLY A 38 10.70 9.85 -7.35
C GLY A 38 11.05 8.49 -7.96
N PRO A 39 12.08 8.43 -8.84
CA PRO A 39 12.46 7.20 -9.53
C PRO A 39 12.77 6.02 -8.59
N GLU A 40 13.36 6.27 -7.44
CA GLU A 40 13.65 5.23 -6.44
C GLU A 40 12.36 4.65 -5.84
N SER A 41 11.45 5.49 -5.35
CA SER A 41 10.14 5.06 -4.83
C SER A 41 9.33 4.30 -5.88
N ARG A 42 9.32 4.79 -7.13
CA ARG A 42 8.65 4.11 -8.25
C ARG A 42 9.27 2.75 -8.55
N PHE A 43 10.59 2.64 -8.51
CA PHE A 43 11.29 1.38 -8.69
C PHE A 43 10.97 0.38 -7.58
N LEU A 44 11.04 0.82 -6.32
CA LEU A 44 10.74 -0.03 -5.18
C LEU A 44 9.30 -0.54 -5.17
N ARG A 45 8.37 0.26 -5.72
CA ARG A 45 6.93 -0.05 -5.66
C ARG A 45 6.38 -0.75 -6.90
N PHE A 46 6.83 -0.36 -8.08
CA PHE A 46 6.28 -0.82 -9.35
C PHE A 46 7.31 -1.55 -10.21
N ASN A 47 8.54 -1.71 -9.72
CA ASN A 47 9.68 -2.18 -10.51
C ASN A 47 9.93 -1.33 -11.77
N LEU A 48 9.53 -0.05 -11.72
CA LEU A 48 9.65 0.92 -12.81
C LEU A 48 10.65 2.01 -12.41
N ALA A 49 11.93 1.86 -12.80
CA ALA A 49 12.97 2.89 -12.65
C ALA A 49 13.04 3.80 -13.89
N LEU A 50 11.90 4.22 -14.45
CA LEU A 50 11.89 5.09 -15.63
C LEU A 50 11.82 6.56 -15.16
N PRO A 51 12.83 7.40 -15.45
CA PRO A 51 12.80 8.81 -15.08
C PRO A 51 11.66 9.55 -15.79
N ASN A 52 11.36 9.17 -17.04
CA ASN A 52 10.24 9.66 -17.84
C ASN A 52 9.44 8.46 -18.38
N PRO A 53 8.51 7.90 -17.60
CA PRO A 53 7.65 6.84 -18.07
C PRO A 53 6.66 7.38 -19.11
N ASP A 54 6.31 6.56 -20.09
CA ASP A 54 5.27 6.89 -21.06
C ASP A 54 3.95 7.18 -20.31
N ARG A 55 3.36 8.36 -20.57
CA ARG A 55 2.11 8.77 -19.91
C ARG A 55 0.95 7.84 -20.23
N GLU A 56 0.88 7.30 -21.44
CA GLU A 56 -0.17 6.36 -21.81
C GLU A 56 -0.05 5.06 -21.01
N LEU A 57 1.18 4.57 -20.83
CA LEU A 57 1.45 3.40 -19.99
C LEU A 57 1.08 3.65 -18.53
N VAL A 58 1.45 4.80 -17.97
CA VAL A 58 1.11 5.17 -16.57
C VAL A 58 -0.40 5.18 -16.36
N TRP A 59 -1.16 5.79 -17.27
CA TRP A 59 -2.62 5.79 -17.19
C TRP A 59 -3.24 4.41 -17.39
N SER A 60 -2.69 3.60 -18.30
CA SER A 60 -3.13 2.22 -18.51
C SER A 60 -2.94 1.36 -17.26
N GLU A 61 -1.75 1.43 -16.64
CA GLU A 61 -1.45 0.72 -15.39
C GLU A 61 -2.30 1.24 -14.22
N ALA A 62 -2.54 2.55 -14.14
CA ALA A 62 -3.40 3.12 -13.10
C ALA A 62 -4.84 2.60 -13.20
N ARG A 63 -5.41 2.51 -14.42
CA ARG A 63 -6.74 1.91 -14.64
C ARG A 63 -6.75 0.44 -14.25
N ARG A 64 -5.75 -0.32 -14.70
CA ARG A 64 -5.59 -1.74 -14.34
C ARG A 64 -5.45 -1.95 -12.83
N LEU A 65 -4.78 -1.05 -12.13
CA LEU A 65 -4.62 -1.11 -10.68
C LEU A 65 -5.90 -0.73 -9.93
N ALA A 66 -6.74 0.13 -10.50
CA ALA A 66 -8.05 0.52 -9.96
C ALA A 66 -9.11 -0.57 -10.14
N GLU A 67 -8.98 -1.42 -11.16
CA GLU A 67 -9.78 -2.61 -11.35
C GLU A 67 -9.37 -3.70 -10.33
N ILE A 68 -10.25 -3.98 -9.38
CA ILE A 68 -10.11 -5.07 -8.41
C ILE A 68 -11.40 -5.90 -8.35
N ASP A 69 -11.30 -7.16 -7.95
CA ASP A 69 -12.46 -7.95 -7.56
C ASP A 69 -12.72 -7.73 -6.06
N PRO A 70 -13.70 -6.90 -5.65
CA PRO A 70 -13.92 -6.57 -4.24
C PRO A 70 -14.44 -7.75 -3.39
N GLU A 71 -14.86 -8.87 -4.02
CA GLU A 71 -15.24 -10.08 -3.27
C GLU A 71 -14.01 -10.87 -2.82
N ARG A 72 -12.89 -10.71 -3.54
CA ARG A 72 -11.64 -11.46 -3.30
C ARG A 72 -10.54 -10.57 -2.72
N ASP A 73 -10.38 -9.40 -3.31
CA ASP A 73 -9.26 -8.49 -3.14
C ASP A 73 -9.65 -7.28 -2.31
N GLY A 74 -8.66 -6.52 -1.87
CA GLY A 74 -8.89 -5.27 -1.15
C GLY A 74 -7.91 -4.21 -1.57
N ALA A 75 -8.39 -3.02 -1.93
CA ALA A 75 -7.54 -1.86 -2.18
C ALA A 75 -8.18 -0.59 -1.61
N TRP A 76 -7.33 0.28 -1.06
CA TRP A 76 -7.73 1.52 -0.41
C TRP A 76 -6.79 2.66 -0.78
N LEU A 77 -7.35 3.86 -0.84
CA LEU A 77 -6.60 5.11 -0.95
C LEU A 77 -6.69 5.88 0.37
N ALA A 78 -5.57 6.48 0.76
CA ALA A 78 -5.47 7.40 1.88
C ALA A 78 -5.38 8.84 1.36
N PHE A 79 -6.19 9.71 1.96
CA PHE A 79 -6.29 11.11 1.62
C PHE A 79 -5.94 11.99 2.81
N ALA A 80 -5.24 13.09 2.56
CA ALA A 80 -4.95 14.14 3.54
C ALA A 80 -5.43 15.49 3.01
N LYS A 81 -5.67 16.43 3.91
CA LYS A 81 -5.71 17.84 3.56
C LYS A 81 -4.27 18.35 3.42
N LEU A 82 -3.90 18.86 2.26
CA LEU A 82 -2.62 19.54 2.04
C LEU A 82 -2.87 20.93 1.46
N PHE A 83 -2.36 21.96 2.14
CA PHE A 83 -2.61 23.37 1.80
C PHE A 83 -4.12 23.65 1.68
N ASP A 84 -4.56 24.14 0.52
CA ASP A 84 -5.96 24.48 0.21
C ASP A 84 -6.75 23.31 -0.40
N ASN A 85 -6.13 22.14 -0.60
CA ASN A 85 -6.81 20.96 -1.12
C ASN A 85 -7.19 20.01 0.03
N GLU A 86 -8.49 19.79 0.19
CA GLU A 86 -9.08 18.95 1.23
C GLU A 86 -8.90 17.43 0.99
N GLU A 87 -8.65 17.03 -0.26
CA GLU A 87 -8.62 15.62 -0.67
C GLU A 87 -7.44 15.35 -1.61
N VAL A 88 -6.24 15.33 -1.04
CA VAL A 88 -5.02 14.92 -1.76
C VAL A 88 -4.72 13.46 -1.47
N PRO A 89 -4.57 12.58 -2.49
CA PRO A 89 -4.14 11.22 -2.26
C PRO A 89 -2.68 11.23 -1.78
N VAL A 90 -2.43 10.56 -0.67
CA VAL A 90 -1.09 10.52 -0.04
C VAL A 90 -0.53 9.11 0.10
N GLY A 91 -1.35 8.09 -0.09
CA GLY A 91 -0.88 6.72 -0.19
C GLY A 91 -1.98 5.76 -0.62
N GLY A 92 -1.59 4.53 -0.87
CA GLY A 92 -2.49 3.44 -1.18
C GLY A 92 -1.99 2.13 -0.59
N ALA A 93 -2.91 1.25 -0.24
CA ALA A 93 -2.61 -0.09 0.26
C ALA A 93 -3.56 -1.09 -0.37
N ARG A 94 -3.04 -2.27 -0.75
CA ARG A 94 -3.83 -3.35 -1.32
C ARG A 94 -3.34 -4.72 -0.91
N TYR A 95 -4.25 -5.68 -0.88
CA TYR A 95 -3.93 -7.09 -0.94
C TYR A 95 -4.67 -7.75 -2.12
N MET A 96 -4.03 -8.71 -2.77
CA MET A 96 -4.59 -9.49 -3.88
C MET A 96 -4.55 -10.98 -3.52
N ARG A 97 -5.69 -11.67 -3.57
CA ARG A 97 -5.74 -13.10 -3.24
C ARG A 97 -4.92 -13.93 -4.23
N ILE A 98 -3.94 -14.65 -3.70
CA ILE A 98 -3.22 -15.69 -4.44
C ILE A 98 -4.03 -16.99 -4.37
N ASP A 99 -4.52 -17.33 -3.17
CA ASP A 99 -5.35 -18.50 -2.90
C ASP A 99 -6.38 -18.23 -1.78
N GLU A 100 -6.94 -19.29 -1.20
CA GLU A 100 -7.94 -19.22 -0.13
C GLU A 100 -7.38 -18.60 1.17
N TYR A 101 -6.10 -18.77 1.44
CA TYR A 101 -5.47 -18.40 2.71
C TYR A 101 -4.32 -17.41 2.57
N SER A 102 -3.85 -17.12 1.35
CA SER A 102 -2.74 -16.21 1.10
C SER A 102 -3.10 -15.07 0.14
N ALA A 103 -2.49 -13.91 0.37
CA ALA A 103 -2.63 -12.75 -0.50
C ALA A 103 -1.31 -11.98 -0.63
N GLU A 104 -1.07 -11.41 -1.80
CA GLU A 104 0.05 -10.49 -2.03
C GLU A 104 -0.29 -9.12 -1.47
N ALA A 105 0.56 -8.55 -0.62
CA ALA A 105 0.39 -7.23 -0.04
C ALA A 105 1.26 -6.18 -0.75
N SER A 106 0.73 -4.98 -0.93
CA SER A 106 1.52 -3.85 -1.42
C SER A 106 1.00 -2.52 -0.89
N LEU A 107 1.90 -1.58 -0.61
CA LEU A 107 1.55 -0.21 -0.20
C LEU A 107 2.48 0.82 -0.84
N ALA A 108 2.00 2.04 -1.01
CA ALA A 108 2.76 3.17 -1.54
C ALA A 108 2.43 4.44 -0.77
N VAL A 109 3.43 5.32 -0.60
CA VAL A 109 3.27 6.65 0.02
C VAL A 109 4.07 7.64 -0.83
N ARG A 110 3.44 8.76 -1.22
CA ARG A 110 4.12 9.84 -1.96
C ARG A 110 5.29 10.41 -1.16
N ASP A 111 6.35 10.83 -1.83
CA ASP A 111 7.66 11.07 -1.20
C ASP A 111 7.64 12.20 -0.15
N ASP A 112 6.91 13.28 -0.44
CA ASP A 112 6.70 14.43 0.46
C ASP A 112 5.85 14.09 1.71
N MET A 113 5.22 12.92 1.75
CA MET A 113 4.45 12.43 2.90
C MET A 113 5.10 11.22 3.59
N GLN A 114 6.28 10.80 3.15
CA GLN A 114 7.05 9.74 3.82
C GLN A 114 7.57 10.21 5.19
N ASN A 115 8.02 9.26 6.01
CA ASN A 115 8.52 9.48 7.38
C ASN A 115 7.51 10.05 8.40
N LYS A 116 6.24 10.28 7.99
CA LYS A 116 5.14 10.73 8.86
C LYS A 116 4.37 9.59 9.56
N GLY A 117 4.77 8.34 9.35
CA GLY A 117 4.10 7.15 9.90
C GLY A 117 2.96 6.58 9.04
N ILE A 118 2.67 7.19 7.88
CA ILE A 118 1.57 6.76 6.98
C ILE A 118 1.70 5.30 6.56
N GLY A 119 2.89 4.86 6.16
CA GLY A 119 3.11 3.46 5.75
C GLY A 119 2.81 2.46 6.87
N TYR A 120 3.13 2.81 8.12
CA TYR A 120 2.87 1.94 9.27
C TYR A 120 1.36 1.79 9.52
N GLU A 121 0.63 2.90 9.50
CA GLU A 121 -0.82 2.92 9.66
C GLU A 121 -1.53 2.18 8.50
N LEU A 122 -1.10 2.42 7.25
CA LEU A 122 -1.59 1.69 6.08
C LEU A 122 -1.38 0.19 6.21
N MET A 123 -0.21 -0.24 6.70
CA MET A 123 0.08 -1.66 6.86
C MET A 123 -0.76 -2.30 7.98
N GLY A 124 -0.90 -1.63 9.13
CA GLY A 124 -1.75 -2.10 10.22
C GLY A 124 -3.21 -2.23 9.78
N PHE A 125 -3.71 -1.23 9.05
CA PHE A 125 -5.04 -1.27 8.43
C PHE A 125 -5.17 -2.43 7.46
N LEU A 126 -4.21 -2.62 6.55
CA LEU A 126 -4.23 -3.70 5.55
C LEU A 126 -4.23 -5.09 6.21
N VAL A 127 -3.40 -5.29 7.23
CA VAL A 127 -3.37 -6.52 8.04
C VAL A 127 -4.72 -6.78 8.69
N SER A 128 -5.35 -5.76 9.29
CA SER A 128 -6.67 -5.91 9.90
C SER A 128 -7.73 -6.29 8.87
N ARG A 129 -7.72 -5.69 7.68
CA ARG A 129 -8.68 -6.00 6.61
C ARG A 129 -8.47 -7.40 6.05
N ALA A 130 -7.22 -7.80 5.82
CA ALA A 130 -6.87 -9.14 5.36
C ALA A 130 -7.33 -10.23 6.36
N ARG A 131 -7.13 -10.01 7.67
CA ARG A 131 -7.64 -10.90 8.73
C ARG A 131 -9.16 -11.08 8.66
N LEU A 132 -9.89 -9.97 8.56
CA LEU A 132 -11.36 -9.99 8.47
C LEU A 132 -11.85 -10.72 7.21
N ALA A 133 -11.07 -10.66 6.13
CA ALA A 133 -11.34 -11.38 4.89
C ALA A 133 -10.93 -12.87 4.94
N GLY A 134 -10.43 -13.38 6.07
CA GLY A 134 -10.01 -14.78 6.24
C GLY A 134 -8.62 -15.10 5.67
N VAL A 135 -7.82 -14.10 5.28
CA VAL A 135 -6.44 -14.30 4.86
C VAL A 135 -5.59 -14.70 6.07
N LYS A 136 -4.84 -15.79 5.93
CA LYS A 136 -3.96 -16.33 6.97
C LYS A 136 -2.51 -15.85 6.81
N LYS A 137 -2.08 -15.53 5.59
CA LYS A 137 -0.71 -15.07 5.29
C LYS A 137 -0.71 -13.95 4.26
N LEU A 138 0.06 -12.89 4.51
CA LEU A 138 0.40 -11.89 3.50
C LEU A 138 1.80 -12.13 2.99
N VAL A 139 1.99 -12.02 1.68
CA VAL A 139 3.29 -12.17 1.02
C VAL A 139 3.63 -10.87 0.32
N ALA A 140 4.89 -10.44 0.40
CA ALA A 140 5.38 -9.30 -0.37
C ALA A 140 6.80 -9.57 -0.84
N THR A 141 7.06 -9.38 -2.15
CA THR A 141 8.40 -9.45 -2.71
C THR A 141 8.94 -8.04 -2.88
N VAL A 142 10.04 -7.74 -2.19
CA VAL A 142 10.64 -6.41 -2.18
C VAL A 142 12.11 -6.47 -2.58
N GLN A 143 12.64 -5.37 -3.09
CA GLN A 143 14.09 -5.25 -3.28
C GLN A 143 14.80 -5.34 -1.93
N ARG A 144 15.92 -6.07 -1.87
CA ARG A 144 16.70 -6.25 -0.63
C ARG A 144 17.22 -4.93 -0.05
N ASN A 145 17.39 -3.90 -0.89
CA ASN A 145 17.80 -2.56 -0.46
C ASN A 145 16.64 -1.65 -0.02
N ASN A 146 15.39 -2.12 -0.01
CA ASN A 146 14.22 -1.37 0.45
C ASN A 146 14.25 -1.20 1.99
N ARG A 147 15.19 -0.41 2.51
CA ARG A 147 15.31 -0.17 3.96
C ARG A 147 14.02 0.33 4.61
N PRO A 148 13.20 1.19 3.96
CA PRO A 148 11.93 1.64 4.55
C PRO A 148 10.97 0.51 4.94
N ILE A 149 10.77 -0.51 4.09
CA ILE A 149 9.83 -1.59 4.42
C ILE A 149 10.35 -2.47 5.57
N PHE A 150 11.64 -2.77 5.61
CA PHE A 150 12.22 -3.56 6.71
C PHE A 150 12.17 -2.81 8.05
N HIS A 151 12.41 -1.49 8.05
CA HIS A 151 12.26 -0.65 9.24
C HIS A 151 10.81 -0.53 9.71
N LEU A 152 9.86 -0.60 8.78
CA LEU A 152 8.44 -0.59 9.08
C LEU A 152 8.03 -1.93 9.70
N LEU A 153 8.46 -3.04 9.11
CA LEU A 153 8.18 -4.40 9.60
C LEU A 153 8.80 -4.70 10.97
N SER A 154 9.99 -4.17 11.26
CA SER A 154 10.64 -4.34 12.57
C SER A 154 9.88 -3.71 13.74
N LYS A 155 8.86 -2.89 13.47
CA LYS A 155 7.98 -2.27 14.46
C LYS A 155 6.68 -3.02 14.68
N THR A 156 6.49 -4.15 14.01
CA THR A 156 5.29 -4.97 14.15
C THR A 156 5.55 -6.17 15.04
N ASP A 157 4.48 -6.64 15.68
CA ASP A 157 4.48 -7.92 16.40
C ASP A 157 4.06 -9.09 15.50
N LEU A 158 4.13 -8.92 14.17
CA LEU A 158 3.80 -10.00 13.23
C LEU A 158 4.88 -11.07 13.27
N HIS A 159 4.47 -12.33 13.13
CA HIS A 159 5.41 -13.38 12.82
C HIS A 159 5.80 -13.26 11.35
N LEU A 160 7.09 -13.00 11.09
CA LEU A 160 7.64 -12.73 9.77
C LEU A 160 8.69 -13.77 9.40
N GLU A 161 8.53 -14.38 8.24
CA GLU A 161 9.56 -15.18 7.60
C GLU A 161 10.13 -14.43 6.39
N TYR A 162 11.44 -14.60 6.16
CA TYR A 162 12.17 -13.93 5.11
C TYR A 162 12.91 -14.97 4.26
N GLU A 163 12.66 -14.95 2.96
CA GLU A 163 13.41 -15.73 1.98
C GLU A 163 14.06 -14.77 0.99
N SER A 164 15.38 -14.81 0.89
CA SER A 164 16.10 -13.95 -0.05
C SER A 164 16.70 -14.76 -1.19
N GLU A 165 16.39 -14.36 -2.41
CA GLU A 165 17.00 -14.89 -3.62
C GLU A 165 17.44 -13.72 -4.53
N GLY A 166 18.72 -13.73 -4.92
CA GLY A 166 19.31 -12.65 -5.70
C GLY A 166 19.19 -11.27 -5.04
N GLY A 167 18.61 -10.31 -5.78
CA GLY A 167 18.38 -8.93 -5.35
C GLY A 167 17.10 -8.69 -4.55
N TYR A 168 16.28 -9.72 -4.36
CA TYR A 168 14.94 -9.61 -3.78
C TYR A 168 14.84 -10.33 -2.43
N THR A 169 13.81 -9.99 -1.67
CA THR A 169 13.42 -10.69 -0.45
C THR A 169 11.91 -10.84 -0.47
N THR A 170 11.45 -12.09 -0.41
CA THR A 170 10.06 -12.44 -0.17
C THR A 170 9.84 -12.44 1.34
N ILE A 171 8.85 -11.68 1.77
CA ILE A 171 8.46 -11.53 3.16
C ILE A 171 7.10 -12.19 3.31
N THR A 172 7.00 -13.16 4.22
CA THR A 172 5.73 -13.79 4.58
C THR A 172 5.34 -13.36 5.98
N ALA A 173 4.22 -12.65 6.10
CA ALA A 173 3.63 -12.25 7.36
C ALA A 173 2.46 -13.17 7.72
N PHE A 174 2.55 -13.88 8.83
CA PHE A 174 1.50 -14.76 9.32
C PHE A 174 0.50 -13.94 10.13
N LEU A 175 -0.76 -13.97 9.69
CA LEU A 175 -1.82 -13.14 10.25
C LEU A 175 -2.54 -13.80 11.42
N ASN A 176 -2.57 -15.12 11.44
CA ASN A 176 -2.92 -15.89 12.62
C ASN A 176 -1.63 -16.10 13.41
N GLY A 177 -1.65 -15.88 14.73
CA GLY A 177 -0.55 -16.31 15.58
C GLY A 177 -0.28 -17.80 15.39
N PRO A 178 0.87 -18.33 15.86
CA PRO A 178 1.12 -19.77 15.81
C PRO A 178 -0.12 -20.50 16.34
N GLU A 179 -0.60 -21.47 15.57
CA GLU A 179 -1.69 -22.34 16.02
C GLU A 179 -1.27 -22.91 17.38
N ASN A 180 -1.96 -22.49 18.44
CA ASN A 180 -1.82 -23.09 19.78
C ASN A 180 -2.51 -24.45 19.79
#